data_AF-A0A661ST68-F1
#
_entry.id   AF-A0A661ST68-F1
#
_cell.length_a   1.000
_cell.length_b   1.000
_cell.length_c   1.000
_cell.angle_alpha   90.00
_cell.angle_beta   90.00
_cell.angle_gamma   90.00
#
_symmetry.space_group_name_H-M   'P 1'
#
loop_
_entity.id
_entity.type
_entity.pdbx_description
1 polymer ?
#
loop_
_entity_poly.entity_id
_entity_poly.type
_entity_poly.pdbx_seq_one_letter_code
_entity_poly.pdbx_strand_id
1 'polypeptide(L)'
;KCVVTGDVTQTDLPSGKVSGLIEAGRVLRGIEGIRFVYFSRDDVVRHPLVQEIIDAYEKMEADRRTRRGPDPAGAPVPEADPP
;
A
#
# COMPACT_ATOMS: atom_id res chain seq x y z
N LYS A 1 -15.46 -4.90 21.94
CA LYS A 1 -14.15 -4.64 21.27
C LYS A 1 -14.45 -4.46 19.79
N CYS A 2 -13.88 -3.44 19.16
CA CYS A 2 -14.10 -3.12 17.76
C CYS A 2 -12.77 -3.24 17.01
N VAL A 3 -12.81 -3.70 15.76
CA VAL A 3 -11.67 -3.72 14.85
C VAL A 3 -12.12 -3.07 13.56
N VAL A 4 -11.33 -2.12 13.07
CA VAL A 4 -11.54 -1.47 11.78
C VAL A 4 -10.38 -1.90 10.88
N THR A 5 -10.71 -2.43 9.71
CA THR A 5 -9.74 -2.87 8.70
C THR A 5 -9.91 -2.03 7.45
N GLY A 6 -8.83 -1.84 6.70
CA GLY A 6 -8.89 -1.17 5.41
C GLY A 6 -7.55 -1.20 4.69
N ASP A 7 -7.57 -0.88 3.40
CA ASP A 7 -6.39 -0.78 2.55
C ASP A 7 -6.11 0.69 2.27
N VAL A 8 -4.96 1.18 2.71
CA VAL A 8 -4.57 2.60 2.55
C VAL A 8 -4.30 2.96 1.09
N THR A 9 -4.05 1.99 0.22
CA THR A 9 -3.78 2.20 -1.20
C THR A 9 -5.06 2.35 -2.02
N GLN A 10 -6.21 1.94 -1.47
CA GLN A 10 -7.50 2.03 -2.14
C GLN A 10 -8.15 3.39 -1.89
N THR A 11 -7.90 4.32 -2.80
CA THR A 11 -8.57 5.63 -2.83
C THR A 11 -9.50 5.73 -4.02
N ASP A 12 -10.69 5.13 -3.91
CA ASP A 12 -11.79 5.35 -4.88
C ASP A 12 -12.56 6.63 -4.54
N LEU A 13 -11.82 7.75 -4.41
CA LEU A 13 -12.38 9.04 -4.03
C LEU A 13 -12.29 10.03 -5.19
N PRO A 14 -13.28 10.94 -5.34
CA PRO A 14 -13.19 12.05 -6.27
C PRO A 14 -11.88 12.83 -6.10
N SER A 15 -11.32 13.30 -7.21
CA SER A 15 -10.05 14.03 -7.25
C SER A 15 -10.00 15.13 -6.19
N GLY A 16 -8.91 15.17 -5.42
CA GLY A 16 -8.67 16.17 -4.38
C GLY A 16 -9.22 15.82 -3.00
N LYS A 17 -9.90 14.69 -2.81
CA LYS A 17 -10.30 14.20 -1.49
C LYS A 17 -9.22 13.35 -0.82
N VAL A 18 -9.03 13.56 0.47
CA VAL A 18 -8.14 12.76 1.32
C VAL A 18 -8.89 11.52 1.81
N SER A 19 -8.19 10.38 1.90
CA SER A 19 -8.74 9.15 2.48
C SER A 19 -9.10 9.34 3.95
N GLY A 20 -10.35 9.03 4.31
CA GLY A 20 -10.78 9.03 5.71
C GLY A 20 -10.02 8.03 6.59
N LEU A 21 -9.54 6.91 6.01
CA LEU A 21 -8.71 5.94 6.73
C LEU A 21 -7.34 6.54 7.09
N ILE A 22 -6.73 7.24 6.14
CA ILE A 22 -5.46 7.95 6.37
C ILE A 22 -5.67 9.06 7.39
N GLU A 23 -6.73 9.85 7.26
CA GLU A 23 -7.07 10.93 8.20
C GLU A 23 -7.32 10.41 9.62
N ALA A 24 -8.13 9.35 9.77
CA ALA A 24 -8.37 8.71 11.06
C ALA A 24 -7.07 8.23 11.72
N GLY A 25 -6.16 7.65 10.92
CA GLY A 25 -4.82 7.28 11.37
C GLY A 25 -4.00 8.47 11.89
N ARG A 26 -4.22 9.69 11.37
CA ARG A 26 -3.56 10.90 11.86
C ARG A 26 -4.20 11.46 13.12
N VAL A 27 -5.54 11.53 13.14
CA VAL A 27 -6.33 12.17 14.21
C VAL A 27 -6.33 11.34 15.49
N LEU A 28 -6.38 10.02 15.38
CA LEU A 28 -6.51 9.12 16.53
C LEU A 28 -5.16 8.68 17.11
N ARG A 29 -4.04 9.20 16.58
CA ARG A 29 -2.69 8.91 17.11
C ARG A 29 -2.55 9.41 18.55
N GLY A 30 -2.08 8.53 19.43
CA GLY A 30 -1.82 8.85 20.84
C GLY A 30 -3.03 8.70 21.77
N ILE A 31 -4.22 8.33 21.26
CA ILE A 31 -5.37 8.03 22.12
C ILE A 31 -5.13 6.69 22.83
N GLU A 32 -5.17 6.72 24.17
CA GLU A 32 -5.05 5.54 25.00
C GLU A 32 -6.16 4.52 24.67
N GLY A 33 -5.78 3.25 24.48
CA GLY A 33 -6.71 2.19 24.11
C GLY A 33 -6.94 2.00 22.60
N ILE A 34 -6.38 2.87 21.74
CA ILE A 34 -6.37 2.67 20.28
C ILE A 34 -4.98 2.20 19.85
N ARG A 35 -4.94 1.11 19.07
CA ARG A 35 -3.70 0.58 18.48
C ARG A 35 -3.86 0.51 16.96
N PHE A 36 -2.84 1.00 16.27
CA PHE A 36 -2.68 0.81 14.84
C PHE A 36 -1.81 -0.41 14.59
N VAL A 37 -2.24 -1.26 13.65
CA VAL A 37 -1.50 -2.44 13.20
C VAL A 37 -1.48 -2.39 11.68
N TYR A 38 -0.27 -2.41 11.13
CA TYR A 38 -0.04 -2.40 9.69
C TYR A 38 0.51 -3.76 9.29
N PHE A 39 -0.02 -4.30 8.18
CA PHE A 39 0.43 -5.57 7.64
C PHE A 39 1.37 -5.31 6.48
N SER A 40 2.50 -5.99 6.49
CA SER A 40 3.46 -6.06 5.40
C SER A 40 3.08 -7.18 4.43
N ARG A 41 3.83 -7.30 3.34
CA ARG A 41 3.66 -8.43 2.40
C ARG A 41 3.87 -9.78 3.06
N ASP A 42 4.74 -9.84 4.07
CA ASP A 42 5.12 -11.06 4.80
C ASP A 42 4.02 -11.55 5.73
N ASP A 43 3.12 -10.66 6.16
CA ASP A 43 1.98 -10.99 7.02
C ASP A 43 0.81 -11.65 6.26
N VAL A 44 0.89 -11.72 4.92
CA VAL A 44 -0.20 -12.18 4.07
C VAL A 44 0.10 -13.56 3.48
N VAL A 45 -0.62 -14.56 3.99
CA VAL A 45 -0.61 -15.91 3.42
C VAL A 45 -1.42 -15.93 2.12
N ARG A 46 -0.74 -16.21 1.02
CA ARG A 46 -1.34 -16.33 -0.32
C ARG A 46 -1.24 -17.78 -0.79
N HIS A 47 -2.18 -18.17 -1.64
CA HIS A 47 -2.08 -19.45 -2.33
C HIS A 47 -0.82 -19.45 -3.23
N PRO A 48 -0.06 -20.56 -3.33
CA PRO A 48 1.19 -20.59 -4.11
C PRO A 48 1.04 -20.08 -5.54
N LEU A 49 0.00 -20.53 -6.25
CA LEU A 49 -0.31 -20.04 -7.61
C LEU A 49 -0.52 -18.52 -7.67
N VAL A 50 -1.12 -17.91 -6.65
CA VAL A 50 -1.35 -16.45 -6.63
C VAL A 50 -0.02 -15.72 -6.44
N GLN A 51 0.91 -16.27 -5.66
CA GLN A 51 2.27 -15.71 -5.54
C GLN A 51 3.00 -15.78 -6.89
N GLU A 52 2.98 -16.93 -7.56
CA GLU A 52 3.60 -17.08 -8.88
C GLU A 52 3.05 -16.06 -9.91
N ILE A 53 1.74 -15.80 -9.87
CA ILE A 53 1.12 -14.78 -10.72
C ILE A 53 1.67 -13.38 -10.37
N ILE A 54 1.72 -13.02 -9.09
CA ILE A 54 2.24 -11.72 -8.64
C ILE A 54 3.70 -11.54 -9.11
N ASP A 55 4.56 -12.53 -8.87
CA ASP A 55 5.98 -12.50 -9.22
C ASP A 55 6.18 -12.27 -10.74
N ALA A 56 5.33 -12.89 -11.57
CA ALA A 56 5.37 -12.72 -13.02
C ALA A 56 5.07 -11.27 -13.44
N TYR A 57 4.08 -10.63 -12.82
CA TYR A 57 3.75 -9.22 -13.08
C TYR A 57 4.85 -8.28 -12.58
N GLU A 58 5.42 -8.53 -11.41
CA GLU A 58 6.53 -7.72 -10.88
C GLU A 58 7.76 -7.76 -11.79
N LYS A 59 8.11 -8.95 -12.28
CA LYS A 59 9.19 -9.12 -13.25
C LYS A 59 8.93 -8.35 -14.55
N MET A 60 7.69 -8.41 -15.06
CA MET A 60 7.30 -7.66 -16.27
C MET A 60 7.44 -6.15 -16.08
N GLU A 61 7.03 -5.62 -14.94
CA GLU A 61 7.14 -4.18 -14.62
C GLU A 61 8.61 -3.74 -14.44
N ALA A 62 9.44 -4.57 -13.79
CA ALA A 62 10.88 -4.32 -13.65
C ALA A 62 11.59 -4.29 -15.03
N ASP A 63 11.25 -5.24 -15.90
CA ASP A 63 11.72 -5.30 -17.28
C ASP A 63 11.28 -4.09 -18.10
N ARG A 64 10.05 -3.61 -17.89
CA ARG A 64 9.53 -2.42 -18.56
C ARG A 64 10.28 -1.17 -18.11
N ARG A 65 10.60 -1.07 -16.82
CA ARG A 65 11.37 0.05 -16.24
C ARG A 65 12.81 0.08 -16.77
N THR A 66 13.45 -1.08 -16.95
CA THR A 66 14.81 -1.15 -17.53
C THR A 66 14.84 -0.82 -19.02
N ARG A 67 13.82 -1.24 -19.78
CA ARG A 67 13.73 -0.95 -21.24
C ARG A 67 13.36 0.50 -21.57
N ARG A 68 12.66 1.20 -20.69
CA ARG A 68 12.18 2.57 -20.95
C ARG A 68 13.23 3.65 -20.64
N GLY A 69 14.38 3.29 -20.06
CA GLY A 69 15.32 4.25 -19.47
C GLY A 69 14.70 4.99 -18.27
N PRO A 70 15.48 5.72 -17.45
CA PRO A 70 14.92 6.49 -16.35
C PRO A 70 13.99 7.57 -16.93
N ASP A 71 12.70 7.48 -16.63
CA ASP A 71 11.73 8.55 -16.91
C ASP A 71 12.09 9.74 -16.01
N PRO A 72 12.46 10.92 -16.55
CA PRO A 72 12.86 12.08 -15.73
C PRO A 72 11.73 12.61 -14.83
N ALA A 73 10.48 12.14 -15.01
CA ALA A 73 9.34 12.52 -14.18
C ALA A 73 8.79 11.38 -13.30
N GLY A 74 9.39 10.18 -13.35
CA GLY A 74 8.89 8.99 -12.65
C GLY A 74 9.73 8.63 -11.42
N ALA A 75 9.81 9.54 -10.44
CA ALA A 75 10.34 9.16 -9.13
C ALA A 75 9.50 7.96 -8.62
N PRO A 76 10.13 6.87 -8.14
CA PRO A 76 9.38 5.81 -7.49
C PRO A 76 8.60 6.49 -6.37
N VAL A 77 7.26 6.40 -6.42
CA VAL A 77 6.46 6.69 -5.24
C VAL A 77 7.00 5.73 -4.20
N PRO A 78 7.59 6.19 -3.09
CA PRO A 78 8.02 5.28 -2.05
C PRO A 78 6.77 4.47 -1.69
N GLU A 79 6.86 3.14 -1.86
CA GLU A 79 5.90 2.20 -1.29
C GLU A 79 6.03 2.44 0.22
N ALA A 80 5.19 3.35 0.72
CA ALA A 80 5.28 3.83 2.07
C ALA A 80 4.80 2.69 2.94
N ASP A 81 5.73 1.89 3.47
CA ASP A 81 5.47 1.25 4.74
C ASP A 81 5.15 2.38 5.72
N PRO A 82 3.90 2.48 6.20
CA PRO A 82 3.56 3.50 7.18
C PRO A 82 4.39 3.25 8.45
N PRO A 83 4.83 4.31 9.16
CA PRO A 83 5.55 4.17 10.41
C PRO A 83 4.70 3.55 11.52
#